data_AF-A0A923WIK0-F1
#
_entry.id   AF-A0A923WIK0-F1
#
_cell.length_a   1.000
_cell.length_b   1.000
_cell.length_c   1.000
_cell.angle_alpha   90.00
_cell.angle_beta   90.00
_cell.angle_gamma   90.00
#
_symmetry.space_group_name_H-M   'P 1'
#
loop_
_entity.id
_entity.type
_entity.pdbx_description
1 polymer ?
#
loop_
_entity_poly.entity_id
_entity_poly.type
_entity_poly.pdbx_seq_one_letter_code
_entity_poly.pdbx_strand_id
1 'polypeptide(L)'
;MNRIIIICALILSIALAECTTHKKVSYELPAAMAPEVQVEYVKLCDKGKLLYDINCASCHTTKVKGKETIPDFTSEQLEAYQVRVSNQNHETAISETNVSAEELSLIVTFLTYKKKNEVLVKK
;
A
#
# COMPACT_ATOMS: atom_id res chain seq x y z
N MET A 1 -43.56 20.70 7.72
CA MET A 1 -42.33 21.45 7.38
C MET A 1 -41.15 21.06 8.28
N ASN A 2 -41.28 21.09 9.61
CA ASN A 2 -40.18 20.72 10.53
C ASN A 2 -39.65 19.28 10.38
N ARG A 3 -40.50 18.29 10.10
CA ARG A 3 -40.06 16.89 9.95
C ARG A 3 -39.16 16.67 8.74
N ILE A 4 -39.41 17.37 7.63
CA ILE A 4 -38.59 17.28 6.42
C ILE A 4 -37.22 17.93 6.66
N ILE A 5 -37.19 19.07 7.36
CA ILE A 5 -35.94 19.75 7.73
C ILE A 5 -35.09 18.87 8.66
N ILE A 6 -35.71 18.19 9.64
CA ILE A 6 -35.02 17.27 10.54
C ILE A 6 -34.44 16.06 9.79
N ILE A 7 -35.19 15.48 8.84
CA ILE A 7 -34.72 14.37 8.02
C ILE A 7 -33.56 14.80 7.12
N CYS A 8 -33.65 15.98 6.47
CA CYS A 8 -32.56 16.51 5.66
C CYS A 8 -31.29 16.81 6.49
N ALA A 9 -31.44 17.31 7.72
CA ALA A 9 -30.32 17.56 8.62
C ALA A 9 -29.63 16.26 9.09
N LEU A 10 -30.42 15.18 9.32
CA LEU A 10 -29.90 13.85 9.65
C LEU A 10 -29.16 13.20 8.47
N ILE A 11 -29.67 13.33 7.25
CA ILE A 11 -29.01 12.80 6.06
C ILE A 11 -27.70 13.55 5.78
N LEU A 12 -27.68 14.88 5.98
CA LEU A 12 -26.49 15.71 5.78
C LEU A 12 -25.38 15.42 6.81
N SER A 13 -25.74 15.04 8.04
CA SER A 13 -24.77 14.68 9.08
C SER A 13 -24.17 13.28 8.88
N ILE A 14 -24.89 12.35 8.26
CA ILE A 14 -24.35 11.03 7.88
C ILE A 14 -23.35 11.15 6.73
N ALA A 15 -23.60 12.05 5.76
CA ALA A 15 -22.72 12.25 4.60
C ALA A 15 -21.34 12.86 4.95
N LEU A 16 -21.19 13.49 6.12
CA LEU A 16 -19.92 14.08 6.58
C LEU A 16 -19.08 13.11 7.45
N ALA A 17 -19.59 11.92 7.76
CA ALA A 17 -18.89 10.93 8.58
C ALA A 17 -17.90 10.05 7.80
N GLU A 18 -17.84 10.18 6.47
CA GLU A 18 -16.89 9.45 5.61
C GLU A 18 -15.51 10.12 5.52
N CYS A 19 -15.09 10.89 6.54
CA CYS A 19 -13.68 11.17 6.76
C CYS A 19 -13.00 9.87 7.20
N THR A 20 -12.67 9.03 6.22
CA THR A 20 -11.92 7.79 6.39
C THR A 20 -10.60 8.11 7.08
N THR A 21 -10.51 7.75 8.35
CA THR A 21 -9.24 7.67 9.07
C THR A 21 -8.44 6.55 8.43
N HIS A 22 -7.75 6.84 7.33
CA HIS A 22 -6.76 5.93 6.77
C HIS A 22 -5.64 5.81 7.80
N LYS A 23 -5.58 4.66 8.47
CA LYS A 23 -4.52 4.36 9.42
C LYS A 23 -3.18 4.53 8.71
N LYS A 24 -2.40 5.52 9.14
CA LYS A 24 -1.09 5.82 8.55
C LYS A 24 -0.20 4.58 8.64
N VAL A 25 0.33 4.14 7.50
CA VAL A 25 1.25 3.01 7.47
C VAL A 25 2.56 3.43 8.11
N SER A 26 3.13 2.55 8.93
CA SER A 26 4.43 2.77 9.56
C SER A 26 5.53 2.17 8.70
N TYR A 27 6.59 2.94 8.46
CA TYR A 27 7.76 2.52 7.69
C TYR A 27 9.00 2.38 8.59
N GLU A 28 9.85 1.41 8.27
CA GLU A 28 11.13 1.14 8.92
C GLU A 28 12.27 1.60 8.00
N LEU A 29 12.60 2.89 8.07
CA LEU A 29 13.67 3.50 7.27
C LEU A 29 15.03 3.38 7.99
N PRO A 30 16.15 3.19 7.26
CA PRO A 30 17.48 3.13 7.86
C PRO A 30 17.84 4.43 8.60
N ALA A 31 18.36 4.30 9.82
CA ALA A 31 18.83 5.43 10.62
C ALA A 31 20.00 6.20 9.97
N ALA A 32 20.70 5.57 9.02
CA ALA A 32 21.76 6.20 8.24
C ALA A 32 21.26 7.21 7.20
N MET A 33 19.96 7.20 6.84
CA MET A 33 19.38 8.20 5.95
C MET A 33 19.23 9.53 6.69
N ALA A 34 19.63 10.64 6.05
CA ALA A 34 19.41 11.98 6.60
C ALA A 34 17.91 12.25 6.83
N PRO A 35 17.53 13.03 7.87
CA PRO A 35 16.12 13.25 8.22
C PRO A 35 15.27 13.74 7.05
N GLU A 36 15.79 14.67 6.26
CA GLU A 36 15.14 15.21 5.06
C GLU A 36 14.92 14.14 3.97
N VAL A 37 15.86 13.20 3.82
CA VAL A 37 15.73 12.07 2.89
C VAL A 37 14.66 11.11 3.40
N GLN A 38 14.60 10.85 4.70
CA GLN A 38 13.55 9.99 5.28
C GLN A 38 12.16 10.56 5.00
N VAL A 39 11.97 11.88 5.12
CA VAL A 39 10.69 12.55 4.81
C VAL A 39 10.28 12.34 3.35
N GLU A 40 11.22 12.44 2.40
CA GLU A 40 10.91 12.16 0.99
C GLU A 40 10.61 10.69 0.75
N TYR A 41 11.35 9.77 1.37
CA TYR A 41 11.09 8.33 1.26
C TYR A 41 9.72 7.92 1.84
N VAL A 42 9.25 8.59 2.91
CA VAL A 42 7.88 8.39 3.41
C VAL A 42 6.86 8.71 2.32
N LYS A 43 7.03 9.82 1.58
CA LYS A 43 6.13 10.18 0.47
C LYS A 43 6.17 9.15 -0.66
N LEU A 44 7.35 8.62 -0.97
CA LEU A 44 7.50 7.56 -1.98
C LEU A 44 6.80 6.26 -1.53
N CYS A 45 6.96 5.88 -0.26
CA CYS A 45 6.28 4.72 0.31
C CYS A 45 4.76 4.90 0.31
N ASP A 46 4.25 6.09 0.62
CA ASP A 46 2.81 6.39 0.58
C ASP A 46 2.25 6.26 -0.84
N LYS A 47 2.99 6.72 -1.86
CA LYS A 47 2.61 6.50 -3.27
C LYS A 47 2.65 5.03 -3.65
N GLY A 48 3.70 4.32 -3.25
CA GLY A 48 3.86 2.88 -3.50
C GLY A 48 2.76 2.05 -2.85
N LYS A 49 2.34 2.42 -1.63
CA LYS A 49 1.22 1.81 -0.90
C LYS A 49 -0.08 1.92 -1.69
N LEU A 50 -0.38 3.11 -2.22
CA LEU A 50 -1.58 3.33 -3.02
C LEU A 50 -1.56 2.49 -4.31
N LEU A 51 -0.43 2.48 -5.01
CA LEU A 51 -0.27 1.67 -6.22
C LEU A 51 -0.38 0.17 -5.92
N TYR A 52 0.17 -0.29 -4.80
CA TYR A 52 0.01 -1.67 -4.33
C TYR A 52 -1.46 -2.00 -4.04
N ASP A 53 -2.19 -1.10 -3.38
CA ASP A 53 -3.60 -1.33 -3.05
C ASP A 53 -4.46 -1.48 -4.31
N ILE A 54 -4.17 -0.69 -5.34
CA ILE A 54 -4.90 -0.72 -6.62
C ILE A 54 -4.54 -1.97 -7.44
N ASN A 55 -3.25 -2.31 -7.53
CA ASN A 55 -2.77 -3.29 -8.50
C ASN A 55 -2.46 -4.67 -7.91
N CYS A 56 -2.14 -4.77 -6.63
CA CYS A 56 -1.56 -5.99 -6.05
C CYS A 56 -2.37 -6.57 -4.89
N ALA A 57 -3.07 -5.72 -4.12
CA ALA A 57 -3.68 -6.12 -2.86
C ALA A 57 -4.80 -7.15 -3.01
N SER A 58 -5.52 -7.16 -4.13
CA SER A 58 -6.62 -8.11 -4.37
C SER A 58 -6.17 -9.58 -4.29
N CYS A 59 -4.92 -9.86 -4.70
CA CYS A 59 -4.34 -11.20 -4.70
C CYS A 59 -3.35 -11.41 -3.56
N HIS A 60 -2.55 -10.40 -3.22
CA HIS A 60 -1.44 -10.57 -2.28
C HIS A 60 -1.78 -10.19 -0.84
N THR A 61 -2.81 -9.39 -0.59
CA THR A 61 -3.22 -9.05 0.77
C THR A 61 -4.17 -10.10 1.32
N THR A 62 -3.85 -10.62 2.50
CA THR A 62 -4.68 -11.63 3.17
C THR A 62 -5.30 -11.06 4.44
N LYS A 63 -6.42 -11.62 4.89
CA LYS A 63 -7.04 -11.24 6.17
C LYS A 63 -6.68 -12.25 7.26
N VAL A 64 -5.90 -11.82 8.25
CA VAL A 64 -5.51 -12.61 9.41
C VAL A 64 -6.20 -12.02 10.65
N LYS A 65 -7.06 -12.79 11.31
CA LYS A 65 -7.83 -12.34 12.50
C LYS A 65 -8.58 -11.01 12.27
N GLY A 66 -9.19 -10.85 11.09
CA GLY A 66 -9.93 -9.65 10.70
C GLY A 66 -9.05 -8.43 10.34
N LYS A 67 -7.72 -8.57 10.30
CA LYS A 67 -6.79 -7.52 9.87
C LYS A 67 -6.16 -7.86 8.53
N GLU A 68 -6.11 -6.88 7.63
CA GLU A 68 -5.37 -7.01 6.37
C GLU A 68 -3.87 -7.11 6.67
N THR A 69 -3.24 -8.08 6.02
CA THR A 69 -1.84 -8.46 6.18
C THR A 69 -1.20 -8.52 4.81
N ILE A 70 -0.21 -7.66 4.59
CA ILE A 70 0.61 -7.62 3.39
C ILE A 70 1.82 -8.53 3.64
N PRO A 71 2.12 -9.50 2.76
CA PRO A 71 3.22 -10.45 2.96
C PRO A 71 4.58 -9.74 3.03
N ASP A 72 5.51 -10.36 3.75
CA ASP A 72 6.89 -9.92 3.81
C ASP A 72 7.68 -10.57 2.68
N PHE A 73 7.95 -9.79 1.63
CA PHE A 73 8.83 -10.21 0.55
C PHE A 73 10.30 -10.03 0.95
N THR A 74 11.14 -10.97 0.52
CA THR A 74 12.61 -10.83 0.62
C THR A 74 13.11 -9.87 -0.46
N SER A 75 14.29 -9.28 -0.25
CA SER A 75 14.92 -8.42 -1.27
C SER A 75 15.10 -9.17 -2.60
N GLU A 76 15.54 -10.43 -2.55
CA GLU A 76 15.70 -11.28 -3.73
C GLU A 76 14.39 -11.48 -4.49
N GLN A 77 13.26 -11.69 -3.79
CA GLN A 77 11.95 -11.81 -4.43
C GLN A 77 11.53 -10.52 -5.15
N LEU A 78 11.82 -9.37 -4.54
CA LEU A 78 11.49 -8.05 -5.11
C LEU A 78 12.39 -7.72 -6.33
N GLU A 79 13.69 -8.00 -6.23
CA GLU A 79 14.66 -7.82 -7.31
C GLU A 79 14.35 -8.69 -8.52
N ALA A 80 14.09 -9.99 -8.29
CA ALA A 80 13.70 -10.91 -9.36
C ALA A 80 12.42 -10.46 -10.08
N TYR A 81 11.49 -9.84 -9.36
CA TYR A 81 10.27 -9.29 -9.94
C TYR A 81 10.56 -8.05 -10.80
N GLN A 82 11.37 -7.11 -10.32
CA GLN A 82 11.79 -5.94 -11.10
C GLN A 82 12.49 -6.34 -12.40
N VAL A 83 13.41 -7.31 -12.35
CA VAL A 83 14.13 -7.79 -13.53
C VAL A 83 13.16 -8.35 -14.57
N ARG A 84 12.17 -9.16 -14.15
CA ARG A 84 11.17 -9.72 -15.08
C ARG A 84 10.33 -8.66 -15.77
N VAL A 85 9.90 -7.62 -15.04
CA VAL A 85 9.07 -6.55 -15.60
C VAL A 85 9.89 -5.61 -16.49
N SER A 86 11.16 -5.36 -16.16
CA SER A 86 12.05 -4.52 -16.97
C SER A 86 12.52 -5.16 -18.29
N ASN A 87 12.28 -6.46 -18.49
CA ASN A 87 12.69 -7.16 -19.70
C ASN A 87 11.60 -7.09 -20.76
N GLN A 88 11.85 -6.34 -21.85
CA GLN A 88 10.91 -6.10 -22.97
C GLN A 88 10.36 -7.40 -23.59
N ASN A 89 11.07 -8.53 -23.47
CA ASN A 89 10.59 -9.83 -23.99
C ASN A 89 9.56 -10.52 -23.07
N HIS A 90 9.34 -10.01 -21.85
CA HIS A 90 8.36 -10.54 -20.88
C HIS A 90 7.13 -9.65 -20.66
N GLU A 91 7.08 -8.43 -21.21
CA GLU A 91 5.89 -7.56 -21.13
C GLU A 91 4.64 -8.20 -21.75
N THR A 92 4.80 -9.01 -22.79
CA THR A 92 3.67 -9.61 -23.53
C THR A 92 2.99 -10.79 -22.81
N ALA A 93 3.63 -11.37 -21.79
CA ALA A 93 3.13 -12.54 -21.06
C ALA A 93 2.63 -12.21 -19.64
N ILE A 94 2.74 -10.95 -19.19
CA ILE A 94 2.18 -10.47 -17.92
C ILE A 94 1.01 -9.51 -18.23
N SER A 95 -0.06 -10.01 -18.85
CA SER A 95 -1.39 -9.43 -18.63
C SER A 95 -1.85 -9.94 -17.26
N GLU A 96 -2.14 -9.12 -16.24
CA GLU A 96 -3.31 -8.23 -16.20
C GLU A 96 -3.09 -6.93 -15.38
N THR A 97 -1.86 -6.62 -14.96
CA THR A 97 -1.56 -5.39 -14.18
C THR A 97 -0.63 -4.47 -14.96
N ASN A 98 -1.20 -3.40 -15.53
CA ASN A 98 -0.51 -2.31 -16.23
C ASN A 98 0.29 -1.43 -15.27
N VAL A 99 1.25 -1.99 -14.55
CA VAL A 99 2.15 -1.22 -13.68
C VAL A 99 3.39 -0.87 -14.47
N SER A 100 3.66 0.43 -14.67
CA SER A 100 4.89 0.87 -15.34
C SER A 100 6.13 0.52 -14.52
N ALA A 101 7.33 0.58 -15.11
CA ALA A 101 8.57 0.36 -14.38
C ALA A 101 8.74 1.35 -13.21
N GLU A 102 8.33 2.60 -13.40
CA GLU A 102 8.35 3.65 -12.38
C GLU A 102 7.35 3.36 -11.25
N GLU A 103 6.12 2.99 -11.59
CA GLU A 103 5.11 2.61 -10.60
C GLU A 103 5.55 1.38 -9.81
N LEU A 104 6.16 0.40 -10.48
CA LEU A 104 6.70 -0.78 -9.84
C LEU A 104 7.83 -0.43 -8.87
N SER A 105 8.71 0.49 -9.25
CA SER A 105 9.78 0.98 -8.37
C SER A 105 9.22 1.59 -7.07
N LEU A 106 8.10 2.34 -7.16
CA LEU A 106 7.40 2.88 -5.99
C LEU A 106 6.80 1.76 -5.13
N ILE A 107 6.14 0.77 -5.74
CA ILE A 107 5.58 -0.39 -5.02
C ILE A 107 6.69 -1.16 -4.29
N VAL A 108 7.82 -1.42 -4.95
CA VAL A 108 8.96 -2.11 -4.31
C VAL A 108 9.56 -1.28 -3.19
N THR A 109 9.68 0.04 -3.36
CA THR A 109 10.11 0.95 -2.29
C THR A 109 9.21 0.81 -1.07
N PHE A 110 7.89 0.82 -1.27
CA PHE A 110 6.92 0.56 -0.20
C PHE A 110 7.12 -0.82 0.45
N LEU A 111 7.18 -1.91 -0.32
CA LEU A 111 7.31 -3.27 0.21
C LEU A 111 8.65 -3.50 0.95
N THR A 112 9.69 -2.79 0.54
CA THR A 112 11.01 -2.80 1.19
C THR A 112 10.91 -2.24 2.60
N TYR A 113 10.33 -1.04 2.73
CA TYR A 113 10.34 -0.27 3.98
C TYR A 113 9.07 -0.41 4.82
N LYS A 114 8.02 -1.12 4.36
CA LYS A 114 6.88 -1.42 5.22
C LYS A 114 7.37 -2.13 6.48
N LYS A 115 6.77 -1.80 7.62
CA LYS A 115 6.97 -2.58 8.84
C LYS A 115 6.70 -4.07 8.57
N LYS A 116 7.62 -4.93 9.01
CA LYS A 116 7.47 -6.39 8.83
C LYS A 116 6.39 -6.94 9.75
N ASN A 117 5.73 -8.02 9.33
CA ASN A 117 4.69 -8.62 10.15
C ASN A 117 5.31 -9.23 11.41
N GLU A 118 4.61 -9.14 12.53
CA GLU A 118 5.05 -9.80 13.76
C GLU A 118 5.06 -11.32 13.54
N VAL A 119 6.25 -11.92 13.58
CA VAL A 119 6.39 -13.38 13.53
C VAL A 119 5.81 -13.91 14.83
N LEU A 120 4.62 -14.50 14.76
CA LEU A 120 4.10 -15.31 15.85
C LEU A 120 4.97 -16.57 15.94
N VAL A 121 6.07 -16.50 16.68
CA VAL A 121 6.82 -17.69 17.10
C VAL A 121 5.87 -18.49 17.98
N LYS A 122 5.25 -19.54 17.42
CA LYS A 122 4.56 -20.54 18.23
C LYS A 122 5.63 -21.21 19.09
N LYS A 123 5.65 -20.86 20.38
CA LYS A 123 6.36 -21.62 21.42
C LYS A 123 5.74 -22.99 21.58
#